data_AF-A0A5C0DU27-F1
#
_entry.id   AF-A0A5C0DU27-F1
#
_cell.length_a   1.000
_cell.length_b   1.000
_cell.length_c   1.000
_cell.angle_alpha   90.00
_cell.angle_beta   90.00
_cell.angle_gamma   90.00
#
_symmetry.space_group_name_H-M   'P 1'
#
loop_
_entity.id
_entity.type
_entity.pdbx_description
1 polymer ?
#
loop_
_entity_poly.entity_id
_entity_poly.type
_entity_poly.pdbx_seq_one_letter_code
_entity_poly.pdbx_strand_id
1 'polypeptide(L)' 'MTATQLAAKGAKVIVFESYLIPGGSAGYFQSQGYTFDVGASMIFGMGNKGTTKQTLFSEINFYGKS' A
#
# COMPACT_ATOMS: atom_id res chain seq x y z
N MET A 1 6.12 -4.25 1.18
CA MET A 1 5.65 -5.65 1.08
C MET A 1 6.59 -6.63 1.77
N THR A 2 7.83 -6.79 1.28
CA THR A 2 8.77 -7.81 1.80
C THR A 2 9.08 -7.67 3.29
N ALA A 3 9.39 -6.47 3.77
CA ALA A 3 9.72 -6.24 5.18
C ALA A 3 8.57 -6.62 6.12
N THR A 4 7.34 -6.24 5.78
CA THR A 4 6.13 -6.56 6.55
C THR A 4 5.92 -8.08 6.65
N GLN A 5 6.07 -8.81 5.54
CA GLN A 5 5.92 -10.27 5.54
C GLN A 5 7.01 -10.98 6.34
N LEU A 6 8.24 -10.46 6.34
CA LEU A 6 9.33 -10.99 7.16
C LEU A 6 9.09 -10.72 8.65
N ALA A 7 8.64 -9.52 9.00
CA ALA A 7 8.29 -9.17 10.38
C ALA A 7 7.12 -10.02 10.91
N ALA A 8 6.08 -10.26 10.10
CA ALA A 8 4.96 -11.12 10.45
C ALA A 8 5.38 -12.58 10.73
N LYS A 9 6.51 -13.03 10.16
CA LYS A 9 7.12 -14.34 10.42
C LYS A 9 8.11 -14.35 11.60
N GLY A 10 8.19 -13.26 12.37
CA GLY A 10 9.02 -13.15 13.57
C GLY A 10 10.48 -12.76 13.32
N ALA A 11 10.85 -12.40 12.09
CA ALA A 11 12.19 -11.90 11.82
C ALA A 11 12.37 -10.47 12.38
N LYS A 12 13.55 -10.18 12.94
CA LYS A 12 13.94 -8.80 13.26
C LYS A 12 14.34 -8.09 11.97
N VAL A 13 13.57 -7.08 11.57
CA VAL A 13 13.73 -6.37 10.30
C VAL A 13 13.97 -4.88 10.53
N ILE A 14 14.88 -4.28 9.76
CA ILE A 14 15.08 -2.84 9.63
C ILE A 14 14.87 -2.44 8.17
N VAL A 15 14.25 -1.28 7.94
CA VAL A 15 13.97 -0.73 6.60
C VAL A 15 14.66 0.62 6.48
N PHE A 16 15.40 0.82 5.39
CA PHE A 16 15.99 2.11 5.04
C PHE A 16 15.28 2.65 3.79
N GLU A 17 14.79 3.88 3.90
CA GLU A 17 14.14 4.62 2.81
C GLU A 17 14.94 5.89 2.54
N SER A 18 15.15 6.22 1.26
CA SER A 18 15.95 7.38 0.87
C SER A 18 15.11 8.66 0.87
N TYR A 19 13.80 8.54 0.67
CA TYR A 19 12.88 9.67 0.62
C TYR A 19 12.23 9.94 1.98
N LEU A 20 11.95 11.22 2.25
CA LEU A 20 11.30 11.65 3.48
C LEU A 20 9.87 11.10 3.62
N ILE A 21 9.16 10.97 2.49
CA ILE A 21 7.82 10.39 2.44
C ILE A 21 7.96 8.96 1.94
N PRO A 22 7.67 7.94 2.77
CA PRO A 22 7.77 6.55 2.36
C PRO A 22 6.61 6.18 1.42
N GLY A 23 6.83 5.20 0.55
CA GLY A 23 5.78 4.66 -0.33
C GLY A 23 6.13 4.57 -1.81
N GLY A 24 7.27 5.12 -2.23
CA GLY A 24 7.72 5.06 -3.63
C GLY A 24 6.67 5.64 -4.58
N SER A 25 6.21 4.84 -5.55
CA SER A 25 5.19 5.29 -6.52
C SER A 25 3.76 5.29 -5.96
N ALA A 26 3.50 4.81 -4.74
CA ALA A 26 2.16 4.81 -4.13
C ALA A 26 1.78 6.16 -3.49
N GLY A 27 2.26 7.27 -4.05
CA GLY A 27 2.01 8.62 -3.55
C GLY A 27 0.76 9.25 -4.16
N TYR A 28 0.15 10.18 -3.42
CA TYR A 28 -0.86 11.10 -3.94
C TYR A 28 -0.56 12.52 -3.44
N PHE A 29 -1.10 13.53 -4.11
CA PHE A 29 -1.12 14.89 -3.60
C PHE A 29 -2.51 15.51 -3.77
N GLN A 30 -2.80 16.53 -2.96
CA GLN A 30 -4.04 17.29 -3.03
C GLN A 30 -3.77 18.69 -3.56
N SER A 31 -4.60 19.14 -4.50
CA SER A 31 -4.55 20.50 -5.04
C SER A 31 -5.96 20.99 -5.33
N GLN A 32 -6.31 22.16 -4.80
CA GLN A 32 -7.61 22.82 -5.02
C GLN A 32 -8.83 21.91 -4.72
N GLY A 33 -8.71 21.04 -3.70
CA GLY A 33 -9.78 20.10 -3.32
C GLY A 33 -9.82 18.80 -4.14
N TYR A 34 -8.92 18.63 -5.11
CA TYR A 34 -8.79 17.40 -5.90
C TYR A 34 -7.61 16.57 -5.41
N THR A 35 -7.77 15.25 -5.42
CA THR A 35 -6.72 14.28 -5.09
C THR A 35 -6.18 13.66 -6.39
N PHE A 36 -4.87 13.73 -6.58
CA PHE A 36 -4.17 13.21 -7.75
C PHE A 36 -3.22 12.08 -7.35
N ASP A 37 -3.30 10.94 -8.03
CA ASP A 37 -2.34 9.83 -7.89
C ASP A 37 -1.12 10.12 -8.78
N VAL A 38 0.10 9.95 -8.23
CA VAL A 38 1.36 10.27 -8.93
C VAL A 38 2.20 9.06 -9.30
N GLY A 39 1.74 7.83 -9.04
CA GLY A 39 2.56 6.67 -9.42
C GLY A 39 1.91 5.29 -9.30
N ALA A 40 0.66 5.18 -8.88
CA ALA A 40 -0.15 3.99 -8.98
C ALA A 40 -1.31 4.24 -9.96
N SER A 41 -1.03 4.15 -11.25
CA SER A 41 -2.07 4.22 -12.29
C SER A 41 -3.02 3.02 -12.16
N MET A 42 -4.13 3.21 -11.47
CA MET A 42 -5.32 2.34 -11.42
C MET A 42 -5.12 0.96 -10.76
N ILE A 43 -5.76 0.75 -9.59
CA ILE A 43 -6.14 -0.60 -9.14
C ILE A 43 -7.38 -1.01 -9.98
N PHE A 44 -7.17 -1.50 -11.20
CA PHE A 44 -8.27 -2.03 -12.02
C PHE A 44 -8.40 -3.53 -11.78
N GLY A 45 -9.54 -3.97 -11.25
CA GLY A 45 -9.81 -5.39 -10.96
C GLY A 45 -10.49 -5.66 -9.63
N MET A 46 -11.64 -5.02 -9.37
CA MET A 46 -12.60 -5.49 -8.36
C MET A 46 -13.36 -6.72 -8.89
N GLY A 47 -12.63 -7.81 -9.13
CA GLY A 47 -13.19 -9.13 -9.33
C GLY A 47 -12.91 -9.99 -8.09
N ASN A 48 -13.89 -10.75 -7.63
CA ASN A 48 -13.85 -11.58 -6.41
C ASN A 48 -12.81 -12.73 -6.41
N LYS A 49 -11.76 -12.66 -7.24
CA LYS A 49 -10.74 -13.72 -7.35
C LYS A 49 -9.33 -13.14 -7.40
N GLY A 50 -8.69 -13.21 -6.23
CA GLY A 50 -7.27 -13.48 -6.00
C GLY A 50 -6.24 -12.80 -6.89
N THR A 51 -5.77 -11.62 -6.47
CA THR A 51 -4.38 -11.23 -6.68
C THR A 51 -3.79 -10.67 -5.39
N THR A 52 -2.48 -10.80 -5.22
CA THR A 52 -1.66 -10.53 -4.01
C THR A 52 -1.95 -9.22 -3.26
N LYS A 53 -2.59 -8.24 -3.89
CA LYS A 53 -2.92 -6.95 -3.28
C LYS A 53 -4.14 -6.99 -2.34
N GLN A 54 -5.13 -7.86 -2.58
CA GLN A 54 -6.37 -7.90 -1.79
C GLN A 54 -6.13 -8.37 -0.34
N THR A 55 -5.35 -9.44 -0.16
CA THR A 55 -5.00 -9.96 1.18
C THR A 55 -4.24 -8.93 2.01
N LEU A 56 -3.31 -8.20 1.39
CA LEU A 56 -2.60 -7.12 2.08
C LEU A 56 -3.55 -6.02 2.55
N PHE A 57 -4.44 -5.56 1.68
CA PHE A 57 -5.39 -4.50 2.02
C PHE A 57 -6.34 -4.92 3.16
N SER A 58 -6.70 -6.20 3.26
CA SER A 58 -7.44 -6.72 4.43
C SER A 58 -6.61 -6.77 5.70
N GLU A 59 -5.34 -7.18 5.63
CA GLU A 59 -4.45 -7.29 6.80
C GLU A 59 -4.15 -5.92 7.44
N ILE A 60 -4.06 -4.86 6.63
CA ILE A 60 -3.84 -3.49 7.11
C ILE A 60 -5.14 -2.72 7.37
N ASN A 61 -6.29 -3.41 7.37
CA ASN A 61 -7.63 -2.83 7.52
C ASN A 61 -7.91 -1.62 6.60
N PHE A 62 -7.37 -1.65 5.38
CA PHE A 62 -7.53 -0.57 4.40
C PHE A 62 -9.00 -0.33 4.04
N TYR A 63 -9.83 -1.38 4.11
CA TYR A 63 -11.25 -1.34 3.75
C TYR A 63 -12.20 -1.01 4.89
N GLY A 64 -11.69 -0.56 6.05
CA GLY A 64 -12.44 -0.10 7.22
C GLY A 64 -13.92 -0.49 7.23
N LYS A 65 -14.26 -1.65 7.82
CA LYS A 65 -15.67 -2.01 8.03
C LYS A 65 -16.34 -0.92 8.87
N SER A 66 -17.43 -0.36 8.34
CA SER A 66 -18.49 0.22 9.17
C SER A 66 -19.12 -0.84 10.07
#